data_AF-T1C9U3-F1
#
_entry.id   AF-T1C9U3-F1
#
_cell.length_a   1.000
_cell.length_b   1.000
_cell.length_c   1.000
_cell.angle_alpha   90.00
_cell.angle_beta   90.00
_cell.angle_gamma   90.00
#
_symmetry.space_group_name_H-M   'P 1'
#
loop_
_entity.id
_entity.type
_entity.pdbx_description
1 polymer ?
#
loop_
_entity_poly.entity_id
_entity_poly.type
_entity_poly.pdbx_seq_one_letter_code
_entity_poly.pdbx_strand_id
1 'polypeptide(L)'
;MHFANLGVERLLAQIPPSELTVQYLRSAIGAIESDPELVRTLQVYVECGGRKVVTAKKLPLHRSSLEYRLEKIAKMLGVDLTLPERQLELWLALRLRQVYALSIPARPGDIIARGSLPSRVGTETRPVTDS
;
A
#
# COMPACT_ATOMS: atom_id res chain seq x y z
N MET A 1 -17.80 3.51 9.80
CA MET A 1 -16.75 2.74 10.49
C MET A 1 -17.25 1.31 10.68
N HIS A 2 -16.97 0.39 9.75
CA HIS A 2 -17.34 -1.02 9.92
C HIS A 2 -16.15 -1.76 10.55
N PHE A 3 -16.15 -1.87 11.88
CA PHE A 3 -15.20 -2.67 12.66
C PHE A 3 -15.68 -4.13 12.79
N ALA A 4 -16.20 -4.71 11.71
CA ALA A 4 -16.76 -6.06 11.71
C ALA A 4 -15.68 -7.11 11.36
N ASN A 5 -14.64 -7.17 12.18
CA ASN A 5 -13.69 -8.27 12.32
C ASN A 5 -12.67 -7.83 13.38
N LEU A 6 -12.87 -8.22 14.65
CA LEU A 6 -11.91 -7.96 15.73
C LEU A 6 -11.12 -9.24 16.05
N GLY A 7 -10.88 -10.08 15.04
CA GLY A 7 -10.16 -11.34 15.19
C GLY A 7 -8.69 -11.16 14.79
N VAL A 8 -8.44 -11.19 13.49
CA VAL A 8 -7.08 -11.14 12.94
C VAL A 8 -6.44 -9.76 13.14
N GLU A 9 -7.22 -8.69 13.06
CA GLU A 9 -6.78 -7.31 13.20
C GLU A 9 -6.17 -7.04 14.59
N ARG A 10 -6.72 -7.67 15.65
CA ARG A 10 -6.14 -7.62 16.99
C ARG A 10 -4.78 -8.31 17.04
N LEU A 11 -4.64 -9.47 16.39
CA LEU A 11 -3.36 -10.17 16.32
C LEU A 11 -2.34 -9.34 15.53
N LEU A 12 -2.74 -8.76 14.40
CA LEU A 12 -1.89 -7.90 13.59
C LEU A 12 -1.46 -6.63 14.35
N ALA A 13 -2.32 -6.07 15.20
CA ALA A 13 -1.99 -4.92 16.04
C ALA A 13 -0.92 -5.21 17.09
N GLN A 14 -0.73 -6.48 17.46
CA GLN A 14 0.37 -6.88 18.36
C GLN A 14 1.71 -6.99 17.63
N ILE A 15 1.74 -6.94 16.29
CA ILE A 15 2.97 -6.97 15.52
C ILE A 15 3.50 -5.53 15.43
N PRO A 16 4.59 -5.16 16.13
CA PRO A 16 5.10 -3.80 16.06
C PRO A 16 5.64 -3.48 14.67
N PRO A 17 5.53 -2.23 14.20
CA PRO A 17 6.24 -1.79 13.02
C PRO A 17 7.74 -2.06 13.17
N SER A 18 8.28 -2.87 12.28
CA SER A 18 9.69 -3.27 12.24
C SER A 18 10.19 -3.21 10.79
N GLU A 19 11.51 -3.25 10.59
CA GLU A 19 12.09 -3.28 9.25
C GLU A 19 11.56 -4.47 8.43
N LEU A 20 11.42 -5.65 9.05
CA LEU A 20 10.84 -6.83 8.41
C LEU A 20 9.41 -6.58 7.95
N THR A 21 8.60 -5.90 8.77
CA THR A 21 7.21 -5.62 8.38
C THR A 21 7.12 -4.60 7.26
N VAL A 22 7.97 -3.56 7.29
CA VAL A 22 8.06 -2.57 6.21
C VAL A 22 8.50 -3.23 4.91
N GLN A 23 9.51 -4.11 4.97
CA GLN A 23 9.98 -4.87 3.81
C GLN A 23 8.88 -5.77 3.25
N TYR A 24 8.15 -6.49 4.12
CA TYR A 24 7.02 -7.32 3.72
C TYR A 24 5.91 -6.51 3.02
N LEU A 25 5.51 -5.35 3.56
CA LEU A 25 4.50 -4.51 2.94
C LEU A 25 4.97 -3.97 1.58
N ARG A 26 6.25 -3.57 1.50
CA ARG A 26 6.85 -3.10 0.25
C ARG A 26 6.87 -4.19 -0.82
N SER A 27 7.22 -5.43 -0.46
CA SER A 27 7.21 -6.55 -1.40
C SER A 27 5.80 -6.96 -1.80
N ALA A 28 4.86 -7.00 -0.85
CA ALA A 28 3.51 -7.52 -1.09
C ALA A 28 2.62 -6.55 -1.89
N ILE A 29 2.68 -5.25 -1.59
CA ILE A 29 1.77 -4.24 -2.18
C ILE A 29 2.46 -2.95 -2.62
N GLY A 30 3.76 -2.78 -2.35
CA GLY A 30 4.46 -1.51 -2.58
C GLY A 30 4.44 -1.05 -4.04
N ALA A 31 4.45 -1.98 -5.01
CA ALA A 31 4.43 -1.63 -6.42
C ALA A 31 3.11 -0.95 -6.87
N ILE A 32 2.00 -1.20 -6.17
CA ILE A 32 0.69 -0.60 -6.48
C ILE A 32 0.29 0.50 -5.50
N GLU A 33 1.09 0.78 -4.47
CA GLU A 33 0.71 1.67 -3.36
C GLU A 33 0.39 3.10 -3.81
N SER A 34 1.05 3.57 -4.87
CA SER A 34 0.86 4.90 -5.45
C SER A 34 -0.41 5.03 -6.30
N ASP A 35 -1.11 3.93 -6.59
CA ASP A 35 -2.36 3.90 -7.37
C ASP A 35 -3.54 3.49 -6.46
N PRO A 36 -4.27 4.46 -5.87
CA PRO A 36 -5.35 4.19 -4.94
C PRO A 36 -6.49 3.35 -5.54
N GLU A 37 -6.71 3.45 -6.85
CA GLU A 37 -7.76 2.67 -7.52
C GLU A 37 -7.38 1.19 -7.60
N LEU A 38 -6.12 0.88 -7.90
CA LEU A 38 -5.63 -0.50 -7.92
C LEU A 38 -5.59 -1.10 -6.51
N VAL A 39 -5.15 -0.34 -5.51
CA VAL A 39 -5.21 -0.76 -4.11
C VAL A 39 -6.64 -1.08 -3.70
N ARG A 40 -7.60 -0.20 -4.00
CA ARG A 40 -9.02 -0.43 -3.71
C ARG A 40 -9.57 -1.63 -4.46
N THR A 41 -9.17 -1.81 -5.72
CA THR A 41 -9.59 -2.96 -6.54
C THR A 41 -9.08 -4.26 -5.93
N LEU A 42 -7.80 -4.33 -5.57
CA LEU A 42 -7.21 -5.49 -4.91
C LEU A 42 -7.91 -5.78 -3.59
N GLN A 43 -8.13 -4.76 -2.75
CA GLN A 43 -8.81 -4.92 -1.47
C GLN A 43 -10.19 -5.55 -1.62
N VAL A 44 -11.04 -5.00 -2.50
CA VAL A 44 -12.39 -5.56 -2.70
C VAL A 44 -12.33 -6.94 -3.35
N TYR A 45 -11.35 -7.21 -4.22
CA TYR A 45 -11.15 -8.52 -4.82
C TYR A 45 -10.84 -9.60 -3.78
N VAL A 46 -9.87 -9.37 -2.90
CA VAL A 46 -9.51 -10.34 -1.85
C VAL A 46 -10.60 -10.48 -0.79
N GLU A 47 -11.31 -9.39 -0.44
CA GLU A 47 -12.49 -9.44 0.45
C GLU A 47 -13.66 -10.23 -0.15
N CYS A 48 -13.72 -10.35 -1.48
CA CYS A 48 -14.68 -11.20 -2.18
C CYS A 48 -14.22 -12.66 -2.33
N GLY A 49 -13.04 -13.02 -1.83
CA GLY A 49 -12.43 -14.34 -1.99
C GLY A 49 -12.04 -14.64 -3.43
N GLY A 50 -11.55 -13.62 -4.16
CA GLY A 50 -11.11 -13.77 -5.55
C GLY A 50 -12.24 -13.89 -6.59
N ARG A 51 -13.49 -13.76 -6.18
CA ARG A 51 -14.65 -13.90 -7.07
C ARG A 51 -14.88 -12.64 -7.90
N LYS A 52 -14.33 -12.61 -9.11
CA LYS A 52 -14.41 -11.48 -10.07
C LYS A 52 -15.83 -10.91 -10.24
N VAL A 53 -16.85 -11.75 -10.38
CA VAL A 53 -18.24 -11.30 -10.58
C VAL A 53 -18.77 -10.52 -9.37
N VAL A 54 -18.45 -10.99 -8.16
CA VAL A 54 -18.86 -10.32 -6.92
C VAL A 54 -18.10 -9.00 -6.75
N THR A 55 -16.80 -9.01 -7.06
CA THR A 55 -15.94 -7.82 -7.02
C THR A 55 -16.43 -6.74 -7.98
N ALA A 56 -16.76 -7.09 -9.24
CA ALA A 56 -17.23 -6.15 -10.25
C ALA A 56 -18.51 -5.44 -9.80
N LYS A 57 -19.45 -6.20 -9.22
CA LYS A 57 -20.70 -5.66 -8.64
C LYS A 57 -20.44 -4.73 -7.46
N LYS A 58 -19.46 -5.03 -6.60
CA LYS A 58 -19.10 -4.16 -5.46
C LYS A 58 -18.36 -2.89 -5.86
N LEU A 59 -17.63 -2.90 -6.98
CA LEU A 59 -16.87 -1.75 -7.50
C LEU A 59 -17.62 -0.94 -8.58
N PRO A 60 -18.93 -1.15 -8.73
CA PRO A 60 -19.69 -0.90 -9.97
C PRO A 60 -18.89 -0.87 -11.29
N LEU A 61 -17.99 -1.83 -11.51
CA LEU A 61 -17.17 -1.89 -12.72
C LEU A 61 -17.76 -2.85 -13.75
N HIS A 62 -17.56 -2.53 -15.02
CA HIS A 62 -17.75 -3.51 -16.09
C HIS A 62 -16.73 -4.66 -15.95
N ARG A 63 -17.11 -5.86 -16.40
CA ARG A 63 -16.28 -7.06 -16.27
C ARG A 63 -14.89 -6.88 -16.90
N SER A 64 -14.82 -6.37 -18.13
CA SER A 64 -13.55 -6.14 -18.83
C SER A 64 -12.65 -5.13 -18.12
N SER A 65 -13.24 -4.09 -17.52
CA SER A 65 -12.50 -3.10 -16.74
C SER A 65 -11.90 -3.70 -15.47
N LEU A 66 -12.63 -4.60 -14.79
CA LEU A 66 -12.09 -5.31 -13.64
C LEU A 66 -10.96 -6.25 -14.06
N GLU A 67 -11.16 -7.04 -15.13
CA GLU A 67 -10.15 -7.98 -15.62
C GLU A 67 -8.84 -7.25 -15.97
N TYR A 68 -8.92 -6.15 -16.70
CA TYR A 68 -7.76 -5.30 -17.00
C TYR A 68 -7.03 -4.81 -15.74
N ARG A 69 -7.77 -4.34 -14.74
CA ARG A 69 -7.17 -3.86 -13.48
C ARG A 69 -6.50 -5.01 -12.72
N LEU A 70 -7.11 -6.18 -12.65
CA LEU A 70 -6.53 -7.35 -11.98
C LEU A 70 -5.28 -7.86 -12.71
N GLU A 71 -5.28 -7.87 -14.04
CA GLU A 71 -4.09 -8.19 -14.84
C GLU A 71 -2.96 -7.18 -14.60
N LYS A 72 -3.28 -5.88 -14.57
CA LYS A 72 -2.31 -4.84 -14.23
C LYS A 72 -1.73 -5.05 -12.83
N ILE A 73 -2.56 -5.35 -11.83
CA ILE A 73 -2.11 -5.64 -10.46
C ILE A 73 -1.20 -6.87 -10.43
N ALA A 74 -1.63 -7.98 -11.03
CA ALA A 74 -0.85 -9.22 -11.10
C ALA A 74 0.53 -8.98 -11.74
N LYS A 75 0.58 -8.22 -12.82
CA LYS A 75 1.83 -7.87 -13.51
C LYS A 75 2.75 -6.98 -12.66
N MET A 76 2.19 -5.96 -11.99
CA MET A 76 2.97 -5.03 -11.17
C MET A 76 3.53 -5.70 -9.91
N LEU A 77 2.77 -6.62 -9.32
CA LEU A 77 3.20 -7.37 -8.14
C LEU A 77 4.02 -8.62 -8.47
N GLY A 78 3.97 -9.09 -9.73
CA GLY A 78 4.62 -10.34 -10.14
C GLY A 78 4.01 -11.58 -9.50
N VAL A 79 2.69 -11.56 -9.24
CA VAL A 79 1.97 -12.64 -8.54
C VAL A 79 0.78 -13.15 -9.33
N ASP A 80 0.44 -14.41 -9.11
CA ASP A 80 -0.82 -14.98 -9.60
C ASP A 80 -1.94 -14.74 -8.58
N LEU A 81 -2.89 -13.87 -8.93
CA LEU A 81 -4.05 -13.51 -8.11
C LEU A 81 -5.13 -14.61 -8.06
N THR A 82 -4.97 -15.70 -8.80
CA THR A 82 -5.89 -16.84 -8.77
C THR A 82 -5.53 -17.84 -7.65
N LEU A 83 -4.28 -17.82 -7.18
CA LEU A 83 -3.80 -18.69 -6.12
C LEU A 83 -4.37 -18.25 -4.75
N PRO A 84 -5.07 -19.13 -4.01
CA PRO A 84 -5.64 -18.81 -2.71
C PRO A 84 -4.61 -18.29 -1.70
N GLU A 85 -3.40 -18.86 -1.70
CA GLU A 85 -2.32 -18.49 -0.80
C GLU A 85 -1.87 -17.04 -1.05
N ARG A 86 -1.80 -16.63 -2.32
CA ARG A 86 -1.46 -15.25 -2.70
C ARG A 86 -2.57 -14.28 -2.36
N GLN A 87 -3.83 -14.67 -2.53
CA GLN A 87 -4.96 -13.85 -2.11
C GLN A 87 -4.94 -13.61 -0.59
N LEU A 88 -4.64 -14.64 0.20
CA LEU A 88 -4.52 -14.53 1.65
C LEU A 88 -3.35 -13.62 2.05
N GLU A 89 -2.18 -13.81 1.45
CA GLU A 89 -0.99 -12.98 1.68
C GLU A 89 -1.29 -11.50 1.43
N LEU A 90 -1.91 -11.18 0.29
CA LEU A 90 -2.28 -9.81 -0.07
C LEU A 90 -3.37 -9.25 0.84
N TRP A 91 -4.34 -10.07 1.25
CA TRP A 91 -5.35 -9.66 2.23
C TRP A 91 -4.70 -9.29 3.57
N LEU A 92 -3.77 -10.10 4.07
CA LEU A 92 -3.03 -9.83 5.30
C LEU A 92 -2.20 -8.56 5.18
N ALA A 93 -1.48 -8.37 4.07
CA ALA A 93 -0.69 -7.15 3.83
C ALA A 93 -1.57 -5.89 3.86
N LEU A 94 -2.75 -5.93 3.22
CA LEU A 94 -3.69 -4.81 3.22
C LEU A 94 -4.26 -4.53 4.62
N ARG A 95 -4.55 -5.57 5.42
CA ARG A 95 -5.01 -5.42 6.80
C ARG A 95 -3.93 -4.85 7.70
N LEU A 96 -2.70 -5.35 7.59
CA LEU A 96 -1.56 -4.88 8.36
C LEU A 96 -1.27 -3.42 8.06
N ARG A 97 -1.31 -3.00 6.79
CA ARG A 97 -1.21 -1.59 6.40
C ARG A 97 -2.29 -0.72 7.04
N GLN A 98 -3.54 -1.19 7.10
CA GLN A 98 -4.63 -0.46 7.75
C GLN A 98 -4.39 -0.31 9.25
N VAL A 99 -3.98 -1.38 9.94
CA VAL A 99 -3.66 -1.34 11.36
C VAL A 99 -2.53 -0.35 11.63
N TYR A 100 -1.48 -0.33 10.79
CA TYR A 100 -0.37 0.61 10.94
C TYR A 100 -0.74 2.05 10.64
N ALA A 101 -1.62 2.28 9.65
CA ALA A 101 -2.17 3.61 9.38
C ALA A 101 -3.04 4.14 10.53
N LEU A 102 -3.62 3.25 11.35
CA LEU A 102 -4.39 3.61 12.54
C LEU A 102 -3.51 3.76 13.79
N SER A 103 -2.39 3.05 13.88
CA SER A 103 -1.44 3.13 15.01
C SER A 103 -0.39 4.23 14.85
N ILE A 104 -0.18 4.75 13.64
CA ILE A 104 0.66 5.92 13.36
C ILE A 104 -0.29 7.10 13.10
N PRO A 105 -0.56 8.00 14.07
CA PRO A 105 -1.08 9.31 13.69
C PRO A 105 -0.04 9.91 12.75
N ALA A 106 -0.44 10.24 11.52
CA ALA A 106 0.39 10.99 10.60
C ALA A 106 0.99 12.15 11.40
N ARG A 107 2.31 12.14 11.60
CA ARG A 107 2.95 13.23 12.35
C ARG A 107 2.64 14.50 11.54
N PRO A 108 2.07 15.55 12.15
CA PRO A 108 1.91 16.83 11.48
C PRO A 108 3.32 17.34 11.15
N GLY A 109 3.77 17.07 9.92
CA GLY A 109 5.15 17.28 9.49
C GLY A 109 5.50 16.56 8.18
N ASP A 110 4.93 15.38 7.92
CA ASP A 110 5.28 14.57 6.73
C ASP A 110 4.61 15.05 5.44
N ILE A 111 3.66 16.00 5.51
CA ILE A 111 3.02 16.61 4.33
C ILE A 111 4.02 17.49 3.55
N ILE A 112 5.06 18.02 4.22
CA ILE A 112 6.05 18.93 3.58
C ILE A 112 7.09 18.15 2.75
N ALA A 113 7.29 16.85 2.99
CA ALA A 113 8.26 16.03 2.25
C ALA A 113 7.80 15.59 0.85
N ARG A 114 6.61 15.99 0.38
CA ARG A 114 6.16 15.79 -1.02
C ARG A 114 6.71 16.83 -2.01
N GLY A 115 7.62 17.70 -1.58
CA GLY A 115 8.29 18.63 -2.47
C GLY A 115 9.68 18.98 -1.99
N SER A 116 10.64 18.04 -2.04
CA SER A 116 12.05 18.34 -2.35
C SER A 116 12.92 17.08 -2.28
N LEU A 117 13.58 16.80 -3.40
CA LEU A 117 14.82 16.04 -3.50
C LEU A 117 15.70 16.80 -4.53
N PRO A 118 17.02 16.65 -4.49
CA PRO A 118 17.92 17.68 -3.98
C PRO A 118 18.67 18.39 -5.10
N SER A 119 19.00 19.67 -4.92
CA SER A 119 20.11 20.30 -5.65
C SER A 119 21.26 20.51 -4.69
N ARG A 120 22.19 19.56 -4.70
CA ARG A 120 23.56 19.76 -4.26
C ARG A 120 24.22 20.77 -5.19
N VAL A 121 24.56 21.95 -4.67
CA VAL A 121 25.85 22.63 -4.94
C VAL A 121 26.20 23.40 -3.66
N GLY A 122 27.03 22.79 -2.81
CA GLY A 122 27.95 23.56 -1.96
C GLY A 122 29.06 24.11 -2.85
N THR A 123 29.81 25.13 -2.51
CA THR A 123 30.06 25.79 -1.23
C THR A 123 30.66 27.15 -1.55
N GLU A 124 30.28 28.16 -0.78
CA GLU A 124 31.09 29.36 -0.58
C GLU A 124 32.57 29.02 -0.38
N THR A 125 33.43 29.78 -1.03
CA THR A 125 34.71 30.18 -0.47
C THR A 125 34.86 31.69 -0.64
N ARG A 126 34.46 32.44 0.38
CA ARG A 126 35.19 33.65 0.82
C ARG A 126 35.96 33.26 2.07
N PRO A 127 37.19 33.79 2.28
CA PRO A 127 37.32 34.99 3.13
C PRO A 127 38.27 36.05 2.52
N VAL A 128 38.06 37.37 2.72
CA VAL A 128 38.53 38.25 3.84
C VAL A 128 40.08 38.28 3.87
N THR A 129 40.82 39.36 3.55
CA THR A 129 41.01 40.70 4.16
C THR A 129 41.84 41.57 3.18
N ASP A 130 41.51 42.84 2.94
CA ASP A 130 42.09 44.06 3.53
C ASP A 130 43.62 44.24 3.36
N SER A 131 44.02 45.09 2.40
CA SER A 131 45.20 45.99 2.36
C SER A 131 45.16 46.82 1.07
#